data_AF-A0A315UNI6-F1
#
_entry.id   AF-A0A315UNI6-F1
#
_cell.length_a   1.000
_cell.length_b   1.000
_cell.length_c   1.000
_cell.angle_alpha   90.00
_cell.angle_beta   90.00
_cell.angle_gamma   90.00
#
_symmetry.space_group_name_H-M   'P 1'
#
loop_
_entity.id
_entity.type
_entity.pdbx_description
1 polymer ?
#
loop_
_entity_poly.entity_id
_entity_poly.type
_entity_poly.pdbx_seq_one_letter_code
_entity_poly.pdbx_strand_id
1 'polypeptide(L)'
;MAKAGFVHCPSDNEPDVACCFFCLIELEGWEPDDDPWFEHTKRSPTCGFLSMKKADFTELTVSEYCQLEGERLKSYIRKISHKMMAYLRDDMDKVLDRLKSQLETI
;
A
#
# COMPACT_ATOMS: atom_id res chain seq x y z
N MET A 1 2.64 8.42 14.11
CA MET A 1 1.86 7.54 13.21
C MET A 1 0.77 8.31 12.48
N ALA A 2 -0.37 8.63 13.11
CA ALA A 2 -1.55 9.21 12.45
C ALA A 2 -1.28 10.51 11.66
N LYS A 3 -0.46 11.43 12.20
CA LYS A 3 -0.08 12.68 11.51
C LYS A 3 0.69 12.45 10.20
N ALA A 4 1.37 11.31 10.08
CA ALA A 4 2.03 10.89 8.84
C ALA A 4 1.10 10.06 7.93
N GLY A 5 -0.20 10.00 8.22
CA GLY A 5 -1.19 9.31 7.40
C GLY A 5 -1.31 7.81 7.65
N PHE A 6 -0.69 7.27 8.71
CA PHE A 6 -0.78 5.84 9.03
C PHE A 6 -2.01 5.48 9.88
N VAL A 7 -2.65 4.39 9.51
CA VAL A 7 -3.70 3.68 10.25
C VAL A 7 -3.14 2.34 10.69
N HIS A 8 -3.42 1.91 11.92
CA HIS A 8 -3.01 0.59 12.41
C HIS A 8 -3.81 -0.51 11.70
N CYS A 9 -3.11 -1.45 11.07
CA CYS A 9 -3.70 -2.52 10.26
C CYS A 9 -3.04 -3.88 10.59
N PRO A 10 -3.17 -4.36 11.84
CA PRO A 10 -2.47 -5.55 12.30
C PRO A 10 -3.05 -6.83 11.70
N SER A 11 -2.20 -7.85 11.63
CA SER A 11 -2.59 -9.26 11.45
C SER A 11 -2.07 -10.11 12.62
N ASP A 12 -2.50 -11.37 12.72
CA ASP A 12 -2.02 -12.27 13.78
C ASP A 12 -0.49 -12.45 13.75
N ASN A 13 0.12 -12.39 12.56
CA ASN A 13 1.57 -12.56 12.37
C ASN A 13 2.33 -11.23 12.35
N GLU A 14 1.64 -10.11 12.10
CA GLU A 14 2.24 -8.79 11.88
C GLU A 14 1.49 -7.75 12.76
N PRO A 15 1.73 -7.75 14.08
CA PRO A 15 0.89 -7.04 15.05
C PRO A 15 1.05 -5.51 15.02
N ASP A 16 2.11 -5.00 14.42
CA ASP A 16 2.46 -3.57 14.40
C ASP A 16 2.37 -2.93 13.00
N VAL A 17 1.85 -3.66 12.00
CA VAL A 17 1.65 -3.11 10.66
C VAL A 17 0.81 -1.85 10.71
N ALA A 18 1.33 -0.81 10.07
CA ALA A 18 0.64 0.44 9.86
C ALA A 18 0.58 0.76 8.35
N CYS A 19 -0.60 1.11 7.87
CA CYS A 19 -0.88 1.36 6.46
C CYS A 19 -1.22 2.83 6.22
N CYS A 20 -0.60 3.46 5.22
CA CYS A 20 -0.98 4.81 4.83
C CYS A 20 -2.38 4.81 4.19
N PHE A 21 -3.29 5.67 4.66
CA PHE A 21 -4.66 5.76 4.11
C PHE A 21 -4.71 6.21 2.64
N PHE A 22 -3.64 6.85 2.15
CA PHE A 22 -3.58 7.46 0.82
C PHE A 22 -2.85 6.60 -0.20
N CYS A 23 -1.54 6.34 0.01
CA CYS A 23 -0.73 5.57 -0.93
C CYS A 23 -0.74 4.07 -0.67
N LEU A 24 -1.34 3.64 0.45
CA LEU A 24 -1.48 2.24 0.86
C LEU A 24 -0.16 1.50 1.07
N ILE A 25 0.93 2.22 1.36
CA ILE A 25 2.16 1.58 1.82
C ILE A 25 1.94 1.00 3.22
N GLU A 26 2.34 -0.26 3.41
CA GLU A 26 2.35 -0.95 4.69
C GLU A 26 3.78 -0.98 5.20
N LEU A 27 3.97 -0.64 6.46
CA LEU A 27 5.24 -0.71 7.18
C LEU A 27 5.02 -1.43 8.51
N GLU A 28 5.96 -2.29 8.87
CA GLU A 28 6.03 -3.06 10.12
C GLU A 28 7.44 -2.94 10.72
N GLY A 29 7.62 -3.47 11.93
CA GLY A 29 8.89 -3.45 12.65
C GLY A 29 9.23 -2.07 13.20
N TRP A 30 8.23 -1.36 13.74
CA TRP A 30 8.39 0.00 14.26
C TRP A 30 9.18 0.02 15.56
N GLU A 31 10.20 0.89 15.63
CA GLU A 31 10.97 1.16 16.83
C GLU A 31 10.45 2.44 17.53
N PRO A 32 10.60 2.58 18.86
CA PRO A 32 10.08 3.75 19.59
C PRO A 32 10.64 5.10 19.13
N ASP A 33 11.81 5.11 18.51
CA ASP A 33 12.54 6.27 18.01
C ASP A 33 12.32 6.56 16.52
N ASP A 34 11.56 5.71 15.81
CA ASP A 34 11.20 5.98 14.42
C ASP A 34 10.37 7.25 14.28
N ASP A 35 10.74 8.10 13.33
CA ASP A 35 9.88 9.20 12.85
C ASP A 35 8.98 8.68 11.71
N PRO A 36 7.66 8.57 11.93
CA PRO A 36 6.76 8.04 10.92
C PRO A 36 6.66 8.93 9.68
N TRP A 37 6.87 10.24 9.81
CA TRP A 37 6.90 11.12 8.63
C TRP A 37 8.13 10.86 7.78
N PHE A 38 9.28 10.69 8.42
CA PHE A 38 10.53 10.35 7.75
C PHE A 38 10.44 8.98 7.05
N GLU A 39 10.00 7.94 7.75
CA GLU A 39 9.85 6.61 7.13
C GLU A 39 8.83 6.62 5.99
N HIS A 40 7.70 7.33 6.13
CA HIS A 40 6.75 7.47 5.01
C HIS A 40 7.39 8.17 3.80
N THR A 41 8.11 9.27 4.01
CA THR A 41 8.78 10.02 2.93
C THR A 41 9.84 9.18 2.25
N LYS A 42 10.64 8.43 3.01
CA LYS A 42 11.69 7.54 2.51
C LYS A 42 11.12 6.40 1.67
N ARG A 43 10.01 5.80 2.11
CA ARG A 43 9.44 4.59 1.48
C ARG A 43 8.42 4.90 0.38
N SER A 44 7.78 6.06 0.42
CA SER A 44 6.79 6.52 -0.56
C SER A 44 6.93 8.03 -0.86
N PRO A 45 8.06 8.46 -1.46
CA PRO A 45 8.35 9.89 -1.67
C PRO A 45 7.35 10.61 -2.58
N THR A 46 6.56 9.86 -3.37
CA THR A 46 5.55 10.40 -4.28
C THR A 46 4.13 10.27 -3.74
N CYS A 47 3.95 10.05 -2.44
CA CYS A 47 2.62 10.00 -1.83
C CYS A 47 1.93 11.37 -1.95
N GLY A 48 0.73 11.39 -2.55
CA GLY A 48 -0.04 12.62 -2.75
C GLY A 48 -0.38 13.32 -1.43
N PHE A 49 -0.64 12.56 -0.37
CA PHE A 49 -0.82 13.09 0.99
C PHE A 49 0.40 13.86 1.50
N LEU A 50 1.62 13.34 1.31
CA LEU A 50 2.85 14.04 1.72
C LEU A 50 3.15 15.28 0.87
N SER A 51 2.67 15.30 -0.37
CA SER A 51 2.87 16.40 -1.33
C SER A 51 1.86 17.54 -1.18
N MET A 52 0.94 17.44 -0.22
CA MET A 52 -0.10 18.45 -0.01
C MET A 52 0.49 19.78 0.47
N LYS A 53 0.12 20.86 -0.21
CA LYS A 53 0.59 22.23 0.11
C LYS A 53 -0.16 22.87 1.27
N LYS A 54 -1.39 22.45 1.53
CA LYS A 54 -2.22 22.96 2.63
C LYS A 54 -1.99 22.11 3.87
N ALA A 55 -1.69 22.78 4.99
CA ALA A 55 -1.47 22.14 6.28
C ALA A 55 -2.78 21.65 6.93
N ASP A 56 -3.92 22.24 6.54
CA ASP A 56 -5.25 21.90 7.05
C ASP A 56 -6.15 21.37 5.93
N PHE A 57 -6.74 20.18 6.15
CA PHE A 57 -7.69 19.54 5.23
C PHE A 57 -9.02 20.28 5.17
N THR A 58 -9.38 21.05 6.20
CA THR A 58 -10.63 21.82 6.24
C THR A 58 -10.64 22.99 5.26
N GLU A 59 -9.46 23.38 4.75
CA GLU A 59 -9.31 24.47 3.78
C GLU A 59 -9.33 24.00 2.32
N LEU A 60 -9.54 22.70 2.06
CA LEU A 60 -9.62 22.17 0.71
C LEU A 60 -10.91 22.62 0.01
N THR A 61 -10.78 23.14 -1.20
CA THR A 61 -11.91 23.30 -2.11
C THR A 61 -12.37 21.93 -2.61
N VAL A 62 -13.62 21.85 -3.08
CA VAL A 62 -14.16 20.61 -3.67
C VAL A 62 -13.29 20.10 -4.81
N SER A 63 -12.79 20.99 -5.68
CA SER A 63 -11.92 20.60 -6.79
C SER A 63 -10.59 19.99 -6.34
N GLU A 64 -9.95 20.56 -5.32
CA GLU A 64 -8.71 20.03 -4.75
C GLU A 64 -8.94 18.67 -4.09
N TYR A 65 -10.03 18.54 -3.34
CA TYR A 65 -10.43 17.25 -2.75
C TYR A 65 -10.66 16.19 -3.84
N CYS A 66 -11.40 16.51 -4.90
CA CYS A 66 -11.64 15.58 -6.01
C CYS A 66 -10.34 15.15 -6.70
N GLN A 67 -9.37 16.06 -6.85
CA GLN A 67 -8.06 15.73 -7.41
C GLN A 67 -7.29 14.76 -6.51
N LEU A 68 -7.23 15.03 -5.20
CA LEU A 68 -6.58 14.16 -4.22
C LEU A 68 -7.23 12.77 -4.19
N GLU A 69 -8.55 12.72 -4.20
CA GLU A 69 -9.28 11.45 -4.23
C GLU A 69 -9.01 10.67 -5.53
N GLY A 70 -8.88 11.37 -6.66
CA GLY A 70 -8.44 10.77 -7.92
C GLY A 70 -7.05 10.15 -7.84
N GLU A 71 -6.10 10.80 -7.17
CA GLU A 71 -4.75 10.24 -6.93
C GLU A 71 -4.76 9.06 -5.96
N ARG A 72 -5.60 9.13 -4.93
CA ARG A 72 -5.81 8.02 -3.99
C ARG A 72 -6.38 6.79 -4.70
N LEU A 73 -7.40 6.98 -5.53
CA LEU A 73 -8.00 5.90 -6.32
C LEU A 73 -7.00 5.28 -7.31
N LYS A 74 -6.14 6.08 -7.95
CA LYS A 74 -5.04 5.56 -8.77
C LYS A 74 -4.10 4.65 -7.96
N SER A 75 -3.73 5.07 -6.74
CA SER A 75 -2.90 4.26 -5.84
C SER A 75 -3.57 2.95 -5.46
N TYR A 76 -4.87 2.99 -5.15
CA TYR A 76 -5.69 1.81 -4.84
C TYR A 76 -5.79 0.83 -6.01
N ILE A 77 -6.18 1.31 -7.19
CA ILE A 77 -6.28 0.49 -8.41
C ILE A 77 -4.93 -0.16 -8.71
N ARG A 78 -3.83 0.58 -8.63
CA ARG A 78 -2.48 0.03 -8.82
C ARG A 78 -2.18 -1.10 -7.83
N LYS A 79 -2.46 -0.92 -6.54
CA LYS A 79 -2.21 -1.95 -5.50
C LYS A 79 -3.04 -3.21 -5.76
N ILE A 80 -4.33 -3.06 -6.08
CA ILE A 80 -5.20 -4.20 -6.43
C ILE A 80 -4.73 -4.91 -7.67
N SER A 81 -4.40 -4.18 -8.74
CA SER A 81 -3.90 -4.76 -9.98
C SER A 81 -2.63 -5.58 -9.74
N HIS A 82 -1.67 -5.06 -8.97
CA HIS A 82 -0.47 -5.83 -8.61
C HIS A 82 -0.80 -7.10 -7.82
N LYS A 83 -1.71 -7.01 -6.83
CA LYS A 83 -2.14 -8.16 -6.04
C LYS A 83 -2.81 -9.23 -6.91
N MET A 84 -3.70 -8.82 -7.82
CA MET A 84 -4.35 -9.72 -8.77
C MET A 84 -3.32 -10.41 -9.69
N MET A 85 -2.36 -9.65 -10.23
CA MET A 85 -1.32 -10.21 -11.09
C MET A 85 -0.40 -11.19 -10.35
N ALA A 86 -0.13 -10.95 -9.05
CA ALA A 86 0.61 -11.90 -8.23
C ALA A 86 -0.17 -13.21 -8.04
N TYR A 87 -1.46 -13.14 -7.67
CA TYR A 87 -2.29 -14.34 -7.55
C TYR A 87 -2.36 -15.14 -8.86
N LEU A 88 -2.55 -14.47 -9.99
CA LEU A 88 -2.59 -15.13 -11.30
C LEU A 88 -1.27 -15.83 -11.63
N ARG A 89 -0.13 -15.23 -11.26
CA ARG A 89 1.18 -15.84 -11.44
C ARG A 89 1.32 -17.10 -10.59
N ASP A 90 1.01 -17.02 -9.30
CA ASP A 90 1.09 -18.16 -8.38
C ASP A 90 0.21 -19.33 -8.84
N ASP A 91 -0.99 -19.04 -9.35
CA ASP A 91 -1.89 -20.08 -9.86
C ASP A 91 -1.38 -20.70 -11.17
N MET A 92 -0.77 -19.92 -12.05
CA MET A 92 -0.12 -20.43 -13.26
C MET A 92 1.06 -21.34 -12.91
N ASP A 93 1.88 -20.95 -11.93
CA ASP A 93 3.02 -21.76 -11.47
C ASP A 93 2.54 -23.10 -10.90
N LYS A 94 1.47 -23.10 -10.08
CA LYS A 94 0.85 -24.33 -9.58
C LYS A 94 0.29 -25.22 -10.70
N VAL A 95 -0.30 -24.64 -11.74
CA VAL A 95 -0.79 -25.41 -12.90
C VAL A 95 0.38 -26.05 -13.63
N LEU A 96 1.44 -25.29 -13.86
CA LEU A 96 2.64 -25.76 -14.55
C LEU A 96 3.30 -26.92 -13.79
N ASP A 97 3.43 -26.81 -12.47
CA ASP A 97 4.01 -27.86 -11.64
C ASP A 97 3.17 -29.14 -11.65
N ARG A 98 1.83 -29.03 -11.65
CA ARG A 98 0.95 -30.20 -11.83
C ARG A 98 1.16 -30.88 -13.18
N LEU A 99 1.25 -30.11 -14.26
CA LEU A 99 1.46 -30.68 -15.60
C LEU A 99 2.83 -31.37 -15.72
N LYS A 100 3.88 -30.78 -15.14
CA LYS A 100 5.21 -31.39 -15.09
C LYS A 100 5.19 -32.71 -14.32
N SER A 101 4.58 -32.72 -13.13
CA SER A 101 4.46 -33.94 -12.32
C SER A 101 3.72 -35.05 -13.05
N GLN A 102 2.66 -34.73 -13.81
CA GLN A 102 1.96 -35.72 -14.64
C GLN A 102 2.83 -36.29 -15.76
N LEU A 103 3.67 -35.47 -16.39
CA LEU A 103 4.58 -35.91 -17.44
C LEU A 103 5.68 -36.83 -16.90
N GLU A 104 6.20 -36.55 -15.70
CA GLU A 104 7.22 -37.38 -15.04
C GLU A 104 6.70 -38.75 -14.59
N THR A 105 5.37 -38.92 -14.54
CA THR A 105 4.72 -40.20 -14.18
C THR A 105 4.38 -41.09 -15.38
N ILE A 106 4.68 -40.67 -16.61
CA ILE A 106 4.50 -41.42 -17.87
C ILE A 106 5.84 -41.96 -18.35
#